data_AF-A0A958K5L3-F1
#
_entry.id   AF-A0A958K5L3-F1
#
_cell.length_a   1.000
_cell.length_b   1.000
_cell.length_c   1.000
_cell.angle_alpha   90.00
_cell.angle_beta   90.00
_cell.angle_gamma   90.00
#
_symmetry.space_group_name_H-M   'P 1'
#
loop_
_entity.id
_entity.type
_entity.pdbx_description
1 polymer ?
#
loop_
_entity_poly.entity_id
_entity_poly.type
_entity_poly.pdbx_seq_one_letter_code
_entity_poly.pdbx_strand_id
1 'polypeptide(L)'
;SIRFPLTKGVDMGFLSWLRIFSLAPSDRFGMRMVAQAGDLADPTKLPISSKEIKLLEGRGDGCVASCGHPSYRELIFNVYGEELTLPGTKFCESCGLLELSKDIIPCIQCGLPIFPGDRVALYQKRFWQARRRKKAVQVDGMMVGCMRRDCCPCFGAYFAGHWGGERGFIPSDASA
;
A
#
# COMPACT_ATOMS: atom_id res chain seq x y z
N SER A 1 -2.85 -68.51 -15.24
CA SER A 1 -2.55 -67.81 -13.98
C SER A 1 -2.55 -66.31 -14.22
N ILE A 2 -3.27 -65.43 -13.49
CA ILE A 2 -3.41 -65.30 -12.01
C ILE A 2 -2.05 -64.84 -11.44
N ARG A 3 -1.87 -63.67 -10.80
CA ARG A 3 -2.78 -62.80 -10.02
C ARG A 3 -2.34 -61.30 -10.04
N PHE A 4 -3.24 -60.36 -9.71
CA PHE A 4 -2.93 -58.96 -9.29
C PHE A 4 -2.62 -58.89 -7.77
N PRO A 5 -1.95 -57.82 -7.25
CA PRO A 5 -2.60 -56.55 -6.81
C PRO A 5 -1.91 -55.28 -7.41
N LEU A 6 -2.57 -54.12 -7.64
CA LEU A 6 -3.18 -53.13 -6.73
C LEU A 6 -2.17 -52.51 -5.72
N THR A 7 -1.57 -51.35 -5.95
CA THR A 7 -2.10 -49.95 -5.77
C THR A 7 -0.94 -48.96 -6.11
N LYS A 8 -1.02 -47.62 -6.24
CA LYS A 8 -2.00 -46.49 -6.21
C LYS A 8 -1.33 -45.33 -7.03
N GLY A 9 -1.88 -44.14 -7.31
CA GLY A 9 -3.17 -43.49 -7.01
C GLY A 9 -2.98 -41.98 -6.72
N VAL A 10 -3.09 -41.10 -7.74
CA VAL A 10 -3.09 -39.61 -7.67
C VAL A 10 -4.09 -39.05 -8.68
N ASP A 11 -4.61 -37.84 -8.44
CA ASP A 11 -5.91 -37.38 -8.93
C ASP A 11 -6.01 -36.68 -10.30
N MET A 12 -7.24 -36.78 -10.81
CA MET A 12 -7.98 -35.96 -11.78
C MET A 12 -7.28 -34.80 -12.51
N GLY A 13 -7.34 -34.85 -13.85
CA GLY A 13 -7.12 -33.69 -14.71
C GLY A 13 -8.41 -32.86 -14.93
N PHE A 14 -8.27 -31.54 -14.75
CA PHE A 14 -8.61 -30.54 -15.77
C PHE A 14 -9.94 -30.71 -16.57
N LEU A 15 -11.09 -30.31 -16.01
CA LEU A 15 -12.33 -30.08 -16.78
C LEU A 15 -13.04 -28.76 -16.48
N SER A 16 -12.82 -27.81 -17.39
CA SER A 16 -13.74 -26.76 -17.88
C SER A 16 -15.13 -26.64 -17.26
N TRP A 17 -15.43 -25.46 -16.69
CA TRP A 17 -16.80 -24.92 -16.55
C TRP A 17 -16.87 -23.44 -16.92
N LEU A 18 -16.86 -23.14 -18.23
CA LEU A 18 -17.18 -21.80 -18.76
C LEU A 18 -18.68 -21.71 -19.08
N ARG A 19 -19.48 -21.07 -18.21
CA ARG A 19 -20.84 -20.64 -18.55
C ARG A 19 -20.81 -19.27 -19.25
N ILE A 20 -20.72 -19.30 -20.58
CA ILE A 20 -20.90 -18.10 -21.40
C ILE A 20 -22.39 -17.76 -21.44
N PHE A 21 -22.79 -16.66 -20.79
CA PHE A 21 -24.10 -16.05 -21.05
C PHE A 21 -24.00 -15.20 -22.32
N SER A 22 -24.66 -15.66 -23.38
CA SER A 22 -24.86 -14.86 -24.59
C SER A 22 -26.03 -13.89 -24.37
N LEU A 23 -25.79 -12.60 -24.52
CA LEU A 23 -26.82 -11.57 -24.66
C LEU A 23 -26.49 -10.69 -25.86
N ALA A 24 -27.51 -10.42 -26.66
CA ALA A 24 -27.41 -9.63 -27.89
C ALA A 24 -27.22 -8.12 -27.60
N PRO A 25 -26.67 -7.34 -28.54
CA PRO A 25 -26.22 -5.98 -28.26
C PRO A 25 -27.37 -4.97 -28.18
N SER A 26 -27.19 -3.94 -27.35
CA SER A 26 -27.89 -2.66 -27.47
C SER A 26 -26.95 -1.52 -27.10
N ASP A 27 -26.67 -0.63 -28.04
CA ASP A 27 -25.77 0.51 -27.84
C ASP A 27 -26.44 1.64 -27.05
N ARG A 28 -25.71 2.17 -26.05
CA ARG A 28 -25.49 3.61 -25.79
C ARG A 28 -24.58 3.80 -24.57
N PHE A 29 -23.44 4.48 -24.77
CA PHE A 29 -22.58 5.03 -23.72
C PHE A 29 -22.19 4.10 -22.54
N GLY A 30 -21.89 2.83 -22.84
CA GLY A 30 -21.29 1.94 -21.85
C GLY A 30 -19.85 2.33 -21.53
N MET A 31 -19.57 2.80 -20.30
CA MET A 31 -18.20 2.87 -19.78
C MET A 31 -17.58 1.47 -19.82
N ARG A 32 -16.58 1.27 -20.69
CA ARG A 32 -15.95 -0.03 -20.91
C ARG A 32 -15.02 -0.37 -19.74
N MET A 33 -15.57 -0.90 -18.65
CA MET A 33 -14.79 -1.40 -17.52
C MET A 33 -13.87 -2.54 -17.95
N VAL A 34 -12.58 -2.23 -18.13
CA VAL A 34 -11.53 -3.23 -18.41
C VAL A 34 -11.16 -3.92 -17.10
N ALA A 35 -12.00 -4.89 -16.70
CA ALA A 35 -11.70 -5.78 -15.58
C ALA A 35 -10.60 -6.77 -15.98
N GLN A 36 -9.34 -6.37 -15.84
CA GLN A 36 -8.20 -7.28 -16.02
C GLN A 36 -8.18 -8.30 -14.88
N ALA A 37 -8.50 -9.55 -15.19
CA ALA A 37 -8.39 -10.68 -14.27
C ALA A 37 -6.90 -11.06 -14.07
N GLY A 38 -6.16 -10.24 -13.32
CA GLY A 38 -4.85 -10.59 -12.81
C GLY A 38 -4.94 -11.44 -11.53
N ASP A 39 -3.81 -12.05 -11.14
CA ASP A 39 -3.68 -12.79 -9.88
C ASP A 39 -4.22 -11.99 -8.69
N LEU A 40 -4.90 -12.69 -7.77
CA LEU A 40 -5.38 -12.17 -6.51
C LEU A 40 -4.27 -11.45 -5.73
N ALA A 41 -4.65 -10.37 -5.04
CA ALA A 41 -3.76 -9.64 -4.16
C ALA A 41 -3.12 -10.59 -3.13
N ASP A 42 -1.79 -10.66 -3.12
CA ASP A 42 -1.03 -11.60 -2.30
C ASP A 42 -0.15 -10.85 -1.28
N PRO A 43 -0.63 -10.69 -0.03
CA PRO A 43 0.09 -9.94 1.00
C PRO A 43 1.46 -10.53 1.37
N THR A 44 1.81 -11.75 0.93
CA THR A 44 3.14 -12.33 1.17
C THR A 44 4.23 -11.71 0.28
N LYS A 45 3.84 -11.05 -0.83
CA LYS A 45 4.75 -10.33 -1.74
C LYS A 45 5.09 -8.91 -1.25
N LEU A 46 4.42 -8.42 -0.22
CA LEU A 46 4.66 -7.09 0.34
C LEU A 46 5.88 -7.10 1.29
N PRO A 47 6.71 -6.05 1.32
CA PRO A 47 7.79 -5.93 2.31
C PRO A 47 7.26 -5.91 3.75
N ILE A 48 8.09 -6.34 4.70
CA ILE A 48 7.71 -6.44 6.11
C ILE A 48 7.66 -5.04 6.72
N SER A 49 6.45 -4.52 6.88
CA SER A 49 6.22 -3.22 7.53
C SER A 49 6.83 -3.13 8.93
N SER A 50 7.47 -2.00 9.26
CA SER A 50 7.82 -1.66 10.64
C SER A 50 6.63 -0.98 11.36
N LYS A 51 6.83 -0.51 12.60
CA LYS A 51 5.80 0.21 13.39
C LYS A 51 6.11 1.70 13.57
N GLU A 52 7.21 2.17 13.03
CA GLU A 52 7.87 3.42 13.42
C GLU A 52 8.64 4.03 12.26
N ILE A 53 8.97 5.31 12.40
CA ILE A 53 9.94 5.99 11.56
C ILE A 53 11.20 6.16 12.41
N LYS A 54 12.37 5.79 11.88
CA LYS A 54 13.65 5.94 12.57
C LYS A 54 14.81 6.08 11.59
N LEU A 55 15.86 6.76 12.02
CA LEU A 55 17.15 6.74 11.33
C LEU A 55 17.72 5.30 11.37
N LEU A 56 18.33 4.88 10.27
CA LEU A 56 19.16 3.69 10.16
C LEU A 56 20.65 4.05 10.14
N GLU A 57 21.01 5.04 9.32
CA GLU A 57 22.39 5.40 9.03
C GLU A 57 22.49 6.87 8.58
N GLY A 58 23.60 7.54 8.92
CA GLY A 58 24.02 8.80 8.30
C GLY A 58 25.31 8.58 7.49
N ARG A 59 25.39 9.12 6.27
CA ARG A 59 26.49 8.88 5.33
C ARG A 59 27.18 10.15 4.83
N GLY A 60 28.48 10.02 4.56
CA GLY A 60 29.36 11.11 4.12
C GLY A 60 29.84 11.99 5.28
N ASP A 61 30.69 12.96 4.97
CA ASP A 61 31.25 13.87 5.98
C ASP A 61 30.19 14.69 6.72
N GLY A 62 30.53 15.14 7.93
CA GLY A 62 29.69 16.05 8.69
C GLY A 62 29.42 17.37 7.94
N CYS A 63 28.16 17.81 7.94
CA CYS A 63 27.72 19.09 7.42
C CYS A 63 26.82 19.82 8.44
N VAL A 64 26.37 21.02 8.09
CA VAL A 64 25.36 21.76 8.85
C VAL A 64 24.07 21.77 8.05
N ALA A 65 22.98 21.32 8.67
CA ALA A 65 21.65 21.31 8.08
C ALA A 65 21.06 22.73 8.00
N SER A 66 20.01 22.90 7.19
CA SER A 66 19.33 24.20 7.04
C SER A 66 18.67 24.71 8.32
N CYS A 67 18.50 23.84 9.34
CA CYS A 67 18.06 24.20 10.70
C CYS A 67 19.21 24.56 11.66
N GLY A 68 20.45 24.70 11.17
CA GLY A 68 21.64 25.09 11.97
C GLY A 68 22.30 23.97 12.77
N HIS A 69 21.70 22.78 12.85
CA HIS A 69 22.25 21.63 13.56
C HIS A 69 23.27 20.85 12.71
N PRO A 70 24.26 20.17 13.33
CA PRO A 70 25.08 19.17 12.64
C PRO A 70 24.23 18.06 12.00
N SER A 71 24.72 17.52 10.88
CA SER A 71 24.13 16.38 10.16
C SER A 71 25.21 15.66 9.34
N TYR A 72 24.85 14.55 8.70
CA TYR A 72 25.65 13.90 7.66
C TYR A 72 25.31 14.48 6.27
N ARG A 73 25.94 14.04 5.17
CA ARG A 73 25.52 14.48 3.82
C ARG A 73 24.18 13.85 3.42
N GLU A 74 23.99 12.58 3.78
CA GLU A 74 22.79 11.79 3.52
C GLU A 74 22.31 11.15 4.83
N LEU A 75 20.99 11.06 5.01
CA LEU A 75 20.34 10.41 6.15
C LEU A 75 19.37 9.35 5.64
N ILE A 76 19.56 8.09 6.06
CA ILE A 76 18.74 6.96 5.63
C ILE A 76 17.78 6.60 6.75
N PHE A 77 16.48 6.66 6.48
CA PHE A 77 15.41 6.35 7.41
C PHE A 77 14.67 5.07 7.02
N ASN A 78 14.34 4.24 8.01
CA ASN A 78 13.27 3.27 7.88
C ASN A 78 11.95 4.00 8.11
N VAL A 79 11.09 4.01 7.10
CA VAL A 79 9.78 4.66 7.13
C VAL A 79 8.72 3.55 7.00
N TYR A 80 8.23 3.07 8.13
CA TYR A 80 7.21 2.00 8.19
C TYR A 80 7.57 0.70 7.44
N GLY A 81 8.85 0.42 7.20
CA GLY A 81 9.35 -0.80 6.54
C GLY A 81 9.89 -0.59 5.12
N GLU A 82 9.80 0.62 4.57
CA GLU A 82 10.50 1.01 3.33
C GLU A 82 11.67 1.96 3.69
N GLU A 83 12.74 1.97 2.92
CA GLU A 83 13.90 2.85 3.15
C GLU A 83 13.80 4.15 2.35
N LEU A 84 14.12 5.27 2.98
CA LEU A 84 14.09 6.61 2.38
C LEU A 84 15.37 7.37 2.71
N THR A 85 16.04 7.90 1.69
CA THR A 85 17.22 8.77 1.86
C THR A 85 16.81 10.24 1.79
N LEU A 86 17.20 11.04 2.78
CA LEU A 86 17.05 12.50 2.80
C LEU A 86 18.43 13.20 2.72
N PRO A 87 18.52 14.38 2.08
CA PRO A 87 19.73 15.19 2.10
C PRO A 87 19.92 15.87 3.46
N GLY A 88 21.00 15.53 4.16
CA GLY A 88 21.29 16.04 5.49
C GLY A 88 21.63 17.54 5.54
N THR A 89 21.99 18.12 4.40
CA THR A 89 22.12 19.59 4.21
C THR A 89 20.78 20.33 4.35
N LYS A 90 19.64 19.66 4.15
CA LYS A 90 18.31 20.22 4.44
C LYS A 90 17.89 19.93 5.88
N PHE A 91 18.01 18.68 6.31
CA PHE A 91 17.48 18.22 7.60
C PHE A 91 18.59 17.58 8.46
N CYS A 92 18.71 17.96 9.73
CA CYS A 92 19.39 17.11 10.70
C CYS A 92 18.49 15.91 11.06
N GLU A 93 19.04 14.90 11.74
CA GLU A 93 18.36 13.66 12.08
C GLU A 93 16.99 13.85 12.75
N SER A 94 16.93 14.74 13.75
CA SER A 94 15.71 15.03 14.52
C SER A 94 14.68 15.82 13.71
N CYS A 95 15.12 16.82 12.92
CA CYS A 95 14.24 17.56 12.03
C CYS A 95 13.70 16.68 10.89
N GLY A 96 14.52 15.79 10.33
CA GLY A 96 14.10 14.83 9.30
C GLY A 96 13.08 13.84 9.84
N LEU A 97 13.33 13.27 11.03
CA LEU A 97 12.37 12.38 11.69
C LEU A 97 11.05 13.08 12.00
N LEU A 98 11.11 14.34 12.49
CA LEU A 98 9.92 15.16 12.73
C LEU A 98 9.11 15.35 11.43
N GLU A 99 9.76 15.78 10.34
CA GLU A 99 9.08 16.08 9.09
C GLU A 99 8.40 14.84 8.50
N LEU A 100 9.14 13.72 8.42
CA LEU A 100 8.61 12.44 7.97
C LEU A 100 7.43 11.95 8.84
N SER A 101 7.43 12.26 10.14
CA SER A 101 6.36 11.86 11.07
C SER A 101 5.06 12.66 10.95
N LYS A 102 5.08 13.84 10.31
CA LYS A 102 3.88 14.61 9.94
C LYS A 102 3.30 14.12 8.62
N ASP A 103 4.17 14.00 7.61
CA ASP A 103 3.78 13.89 6.21
C ASP A 103 3.43 12.46 5.79
N ILE A 104 3.97 11.44 6.47
CA ILE A 104 3.88 10.05 6.03
C ILE A 104 3.10 9.23 7.04
N ILE A 105 2.09 8.50 6.57
CA ILE A 105 1.19 7.71 7.42
C ILE A 105 1.25 6.21 7.08
N PRO A 106 1.04 5.30 8.04
CA PRO A 106 1.02 3.87 7.75
C PRO A 106 -0.36 3.43 7.25
N CYS A 107 -0.39 2.65 6.18
CA CYS A 107 -1.62 2.04 5.67
C CYS A 107 -2.32 1.17 6.74
N ILE A 108 -3.65 1.33 6.93
CA ILE A 108 -4.42 0.53 7.91
C ILE A 108 -4.22 -0.99 7.75
N GLN A 109 -4.05 -1.49 6.52
CA GLN A 109 -3.97 -2.91 6.18
C GLN A 109 -2.53 -3.44 6.25
N CYS A 110 -1.69 -3.15 5.26
CA CYS A 110 -0.31 -3.64 5.23
C CYS A 110 0.62 -2.91 6.23
N GLY A 111 0.32 -1.67 6.61
CA GLY A 111 1.17 -0.85 7.47
C GLY A 111 2.43 -0.28 6.83
N LEU A 112 2.61 -0.45 5.51
CA LEU A 112 3.62 0.25 4.71
C LEU A 112 3.27 1.75 4.59
N PRO A 113 4.25 2.63 4.29
CA PRO A 113 4.03 4.07 4.24
C PRO A 113 3.08 4.49 3.11
N ILE A 114 2.46 5.65 3.31
CA ILE A 114 1.70 6.42 2.33
C ILE A 114 2.32 7.82 2.34
N PHE A 115 2.98 8.18 1.23
CA PHE A 115 3.71 9.43 1.08
C PHE A 115 2.79 10.56 0.59
N PRO A 116 3.16 11.84 0.77
CA PRO A 116 2.49 12.94 0.08
C PRO A 116 2.46 12.71 -1.44
N GLY A 117 1.27 12.81 -2.04
CA GLY A 117 1.00 12.49 -3.44
C GLY A 117 0.51 11.06 -3.70
N ASP A 118 0.62 10.13 -2.75
CA ASP A 118 0.13 8.75 -2.94
C ASP A 118 -1.39 8.70 -3.11
N ARG A 119 -1.85 7.85 -4.03
CA ARG A 119 -3.27 7.51 -4.18
C ARG A 119 -3.72 6.60 -3.03
N VAL A 120 -4.81 7.00 -2.37
CA VAL A 120 -5.36 6.31 -1.19
C VAL A 120 -6.78 5.79 -1.42
N ALA A 121 -7.10 4.77 -0.65
CA ALA A 121 -8.43 4.22 -0.51
C ALA A 121 -8.97 4.48 0.90
N LEU A 122 -10.26 4.83 0.96
CA LEU A 122 -11.01 4.91 2.22
C LEU A 122 -11.74 3.60 2.48
N TYR A 123 -11.55 3.08 3.69
CA TYR A 123 -11.99 1.74 4.03
C TYR A 123 -12.91 1.72 5.27
N GLN A 124 -14.11 1.14 5.14
CA GLN A 124 -15.07 1.08 6.26
C GLN A 124 -14.52 0.26 7.44
N LYS A 125 -14.59 0.83 8.65
CA LYS A 125 -14.04 0.30 9.93
C LYS A 125 -14.36 -1.18 10.24
N ARG A 126 -15.47 -1.71 9.70
CA ARG A 126 -15.93 -3.10 9.90
C ARG A 126 -15.07 -4.17 9.20
N PHE A 127 -14.33 -3.84 8.13
CA PHE A 127 -13.60 -4.83 7.35
C PHE A 127 -12.18 -5.14 7.88
N TRP A 128 -11.75 -4.53 8.99
CA TRP A 128 -10.32 -4.54 9.41
C TRP A 128 -10.07 -5.18 10.77
N GLN A 129 -9.16 -6.17 10.74
CA GLN A 129 -8.60 -6.79 11.94
C GLN A 129 -7.91 -5.74 12.81
N ALA A 130 -8.07 -5.83 14.14
CA ALA A 130 -7.77 -4.71 15.04
C ALA A 130 -6.28 -4.34 15.20
N ARG A 131 -5.35 -5.11 14.62
CA ARG A 131 -3.90 -5.10 14.95
C ARG A 131 -3.16 -3.76 14.72
N ARG A 132 -3.63 -2.86 13.84
CA ARG A 132 -2.96 -1.57 13.54
C ARG A 132 -3.73 -0.30 13.91
N ARG A 133 -4.91 -0.41 14.55
CA ARG A 133 -5.84 0.73 14.77
C ARG A 133 -5.25 1.96 15.48
N LYS A 134 -4.18 1.83 16.28
CA LYS A 134 -3.56 2.94 17.04
C LYS A 134 -2.74 3.95 16.21
N LYS A 135 -2.40 3.66 14.94
CA LYS A 135 -1.59 4.56 14.10
C LYS A 135 -2.20 4.86 12.71
N ALA A 136 -3.43 4.42 12.46
CA ALA A 136 -4.08 4.62 11.17
C ALA A 136 -4.95 5.88 11.18
N VAL A 137 -4.82 6.72 10.15
CA VAL A 137 -5.63 7.94 9.98
C VAL A 137 -7.09 7.58 9.67
N GLN A 138 -8.00 8.39 10.19
CA GLN A 138 -9.44 8.26 9.97
C GLN A 138 -9.99 9.53 9.29
N VAL A 139 -10.86 9.35 8.29
CA VAL A 139 -11.55 10.40 7.53
C VAL A 139 -13.02 10.00 7.46
N ASP A 140 -13.93 10.86 7.90
CA ASP A 140 -15.39 10.65 7.86
C ASP A 140 -15.85 9.26 8.33
N GLY A 141 -15.23 8.79 9.43
CA GLY A 141 -15.48 7.47 10.00
C GLY A 141 -14.75 6.29 9.34
N MET A 142 -14.20 6.47 8.14
CA MET A 142 -13.45 5.47 7.37
C MET A 142 -11.94 5.54 7.66
N MET A 143 -11.22 4.43 7.48
CA MET A 143 -9.76 4.35 7.68
C MET A 143 -9.01 4.55 6.36
N VAL A 144 -7.92 5.32 6.39
CA VAL A 144 -7.06 5.53 5.21
C VAL A 144 -6.12 4.33 5.01
N GLY A 145 -5.95 3.89 3.76
CA GLY A 145 -4.91 2.93 3.38
C GLY A 145 -4.46 3.06 1.93
N CYS A 146 -3.35 2.40 1.59
CA CYS A 146 -2.72 2.51 0.29
C CYS A 146 -3.44 1.70 -0.81
N MET A 147 -3.17 2.06 -2.06
CA MET A 147 -3.64 1.35 -3.26
C MET A 147 -2.64 0.35 -3.86
N ARG A 148 -1.57 -0.04 -3.14
CA ARG A 148 -0.63 -1.11 -3.59
C ARG A 148 -1.45 -2.37 -3.96
N ARG A 149 -1.22 -2.95 -5.15
CA ARG A 149 -2.05 -4.04 -5.72
C ARG A 149 -2.25 -5.21 -4.75
N ASP A 150 -1.15 -5.67 -4.15
CA ASP A 150 -1.13 -6.81 -3.21
C ASP A 150 -1.63 -6.47 -1.80
N CYS A 151 -2.03 -5.22 -1.55
CA CYS A 151 -2.63 -4.76 -0.30
C CYS A 151 -4.13 -4.44 -0.44
N CYS A 152 -4.55 -3.86 -1.56
CA CYS A 152 -5.93 -3.43 -1.75
C CYS A 152 -6.81 -4.63 -2.17
N PRO A 153 -7.80 -5.06 -1.35
CA PRO A 153 -8.54 -6.31 -1.58
C PRO A 153 -9.45 -6.30 -2.81
N CYS A 154 -9.59 -5.16 -3.49
CA CYS A 154 -10.30 -5.04 -4.77
C CYS A 154 -9.45 -4.31 -5.82
N PHE A 155 -8.12 -4.56 -5.84
CA PHE A 155 -7.20 -4.13 -6.90
C PHE A 155 -7.16 -2.61 -7.20
N GLY A 156 -7.51 -1.77 -6.24
CA GLY A 156 -7.58 -0.32 -6.42
C GLY A 156 -8.97 0.22 -6.84
N ALA A 157 -10.02 -0.60 -6.84
CA ALA A 157 -11.40 -0.15 -7.11
C ALA A 157 -11.98 0.83 -6.07
N TYR A 158 -11.28 1.07 -4.94
CA TYR A 158 -11.66 2.01 -3.88
C TYR A 158 -10.84 3.30 -3.88
N PHE A 159 -10.41 3.80 -5.04
CA PHE A 159 -9.80 5.13 -5.12
C PHE A 159 -10.75 6.18 -4.53
N ALA A 160 -10.24 6.95 -3.55
CA ALA A 160 -11.01 8.00 -2.89
C ALA A 160 -10.33 9.38 -2.98
N GLY A 161 -9.04 9.42 -3.32
CA GLY A 161 -8.25 10.65 -3.30
C GLY A 161 -6.76 10.39 -3.15
N HIS A 162 -6.05 11.44 -2.75
CA HIS A 162 -4.61 11.44 -2.51
C HIS A 162 -4.31 11.77 -1.04
N TRP A 163 -3.14 11.35 -0.56
CA TRP A 163 -2.58 11.85 0.69
C TRP A 163 -1.81 13.15 0.43
N GLY A 164 -2.07 14.19 1.21
CA GLY A 164 -1.58 15.55 1.01
C GLY A 164 -0.43 15.97 1.93
N GLY A 165 0.13 15.06 2.72
CA GLY A 165 1.08 15.38 3.79
C GLY A 165 0.38 16.05 4.97
N GLU A 166 0.95 17.14 5.50
CA GLU A 166 0.32 18.02 6.51
C GLU A 166 -1.11 18.45 6.15
N ARG A 167 -1.48 18.50 4.85
CA ARG A 167 -2.84 18.81 4.38
C ARG A 167 -3.86 17.68 4.58
N GLY A 168 -3.43 16.50 5.03
CA GLY A 168 -4.31 15.37 5.27
C GLY A 168 -4.83 14.71 3.99
N PHE A 169 -6.06 14.20 4.01
CA PHE A 169 -6.70 13.58 2.85
C PHE A 169 -7.24 14.63 1.88
N ILE A 170 -6.86 14.51 0.61
CA ILE A 170 -7.38 15.34 -0.49
C ILE A 170 -8.30 14.43 -1.31
N PRO A 171 -9.62 14.68 -1.38
CA PRO A 171 -10.54 13.84 -2.15
C PRO A 171 -10.19 13.86 -3.65
N SER A 172 -10.53 12.77 -4.35
CA SER A 172 -10.60 12.78 -5.81
C SER A 172 -11.96 13.33 -6.22
N ASP A 173 -12.02 14.64 -6.49
CA ASP A 173 -13.27 15.29 -6.89
C ASP A 173 -13.86 14.61 -8.13
N ALA A 174 -15.10 14.14 -8.00
CA ALA A 174 -15.78 13.38 -9.03
C ALA A 174 -16.32 14.31 -10.12
N SER A 175 -15.45 14.64 -11.08
CA SER A 175 -15.64 15.56 -12.22
C SER A 175 -15.96 17.01 -11.85
N ALA A 176 -15.03 17.89 -12.22
CA ALA A 176 -15.35 19.22 -12.73
C ALA A 176 -15.71 19.12 -14.23
#